data_AF-A0A6A4CDR6-F1
#
_entry.id   AF-A0A6A4CDR6-F1
#
_cell.length_a   1.000
_cell.length_b   1.000
_cell.length_c   1.000
_cell.angle_alpha   90.00
_cell.angle_beta   90.00
_cell.angle_gamma   90.00
#
_symmetry.space_group_name_H-M   'P 1'
#
loop_
_entity.id
_entity.type
_entity.pdbx_description
1 polymer ?
#
loop_
_entity_poly.entity_id
_entity_poly.type
_entity_poly.pdbx_seq_one_letter_code
_entity_poly.pdbx_strand_id
1 'polypeptide(L)'
;MQTLAKVSVKIGGINRTSRTSVRVEDAEFRFDPEGSFGDLYARAEERIVAALAAFYIRTLRHDTNLYAKPSQGATQQGWVALTESNWTAIVATVRTNFQRRRKNPGPLCLELFSFAVRENQAGDATRRRTRNRIQQAAEDIDEFLAERPKVQVGVIARTHWEMTQARQPATPRRLVAPL
;
A
#
# COMPACT_ATOMS: atom_id res chain seq x y z
N MET A 1 -1.65 -32.44 4.06
CA MET A 1 -2.67 -31.55 3.47
C MET A 1 -1.94 -30.63 2.52
N GLN A 2 -2.36 -30.54 1.26
CA GLN A 2 -1.72 -29.66 0.28
C GLN A 2 -2.00 -28.20 0.62
N THR A 3 -0.94 -27.38 0.66
CA THR A 3 -1.03 -25.93 0.86
C THR A 3 -0.68 -25.23 -0.44
N LEU A 4 -1.57 -24.35 -0.88
CA LEU A 4 -1.42 -23.52 -2.07
C LEU A 4 -1.33 -22.06 -1.66
N ALA A 5 -0.63 -21.26 -2.45
CA ALA A 5 -0.71 -19.81 -2.43
C ALA A 5 -1.41 -19.35 -3.70
N LYS A 6 -2.21 -18.28 -3.61
CA LYS A 6 -2.86 -17.64 -4.75
C LYS A 6 -2.49 -16.17 -4.81
N VAL A 7 -1.87 -15.75 -5.90
CA VAL A 7 -1.45 -14.37 -6.12
C VAL A 7 -2.59 -13.56 -6.74
N SER A 8 -2.79 -12.36 -6.21
CA SER A 8 -3.68 -11.34 -6.76
C SER A 8 -2.95 -10.01 -6.83
N VAL A 9 -2.92 -9.40 -8.01
CA VAL A 9 -2.27 -8.09 -8.20
C VAL A 9 -3.35 -7.02 -8.34
N LYS A 10 -3.19 -5.93 -7.59
CA LYS A 10 -4.14 -4.83 -7.50
C LYS A 10 -3.52 -3.52 -7.93
N ILE A 11 -4.25 -2.74 -8.73
CA ILE A 11 -3.86 -1.37 -9.08
C ILE A 11 -4.39 -0.39 -8.03
N GLY A 12 -3.49 0.37 -7.42
CA GLY A 12 -3.75 1.25 -6.28
C GLY A 12 -2.71 1.02 -5.19
N GLY A 13 -2.94 1.59 -4.00
CA GLY A 13 -2.13 1.30 -2.81
C GLY A 13 -2.96 0.54 -1.77
N ILE A 14 -2.28 -0.13 -0.84
CA ILE A 14 -2.91 -0.86 0.28
C ILE A 14 -3.88 0.00 1.09
N ASN A 15 -3.62 1.31 1.21
CA ASN A 15 -4.46 2.26 1.95
C ASN A 15 -5.63 2.84 1.12
N ARG A 16 -5.83 2.35 -0.11
CA ARG A 16 -6.90 2.82 -1.01
C ARG A 16 -7.72 1.65 -1.50
N THR A 17 -9.03 1.86 -1.68
CA THR A 17 -9.88 0.88 -2.34
C THR A 17 -9.37 0.67 -3.77
N SER A 18 -8.76 -0.49 -4.02
CA SER A 18 -8.39 -0.86 -5.38
C SER A 18 -9.65 -1.23 -6.15
N ARG A 19 -9.82 -0.61 -7.32
CA ARG A 19 -10.94 -0.85 -8.24
C ARG A 19 -10.55 -1.70 -9.45
N THR A 20 -9.28 -2.06 -9.58
CA THR A 20 -8.75 -2.77 -10.74
C THR A 20 -7.82 -3.88 -10.28
N SER A 21 -8.15 -5.11 -10.65
CA SER A 21 -7.29 -6.28 -10.50
C SER A 21 -6.58 -6.54 -11.81
N VAL A 22 -5.31 -6.93 -11.74
CA VAL A 22 -4.54 -7.42 -12.88
C VAL A 22 -4.72 -8.94 -12.97
N ARG A 23 -4.92 -9.45 -14.18
CA ARG A 23 -4.99 -10.89 -14.42
C ARG A 23 -3.60 -11.49 -14.20
N VAL A 24 -3.52 -12.49 -13.34
CA VAL A 24 -2.29 -13.25 -13.06
C VAL A 24 -2.46 -14.62 -13.69
N GLU A 25 -1.60 -14.96 -14.64
CA GLU A 25 -1.53 -16.32 -15.20
C GLU A 25 -0.87 -17.25 -14.19
N ASP A 26 -1.35 -18.49 -14.11
CA ASP A 26 -0.90 -19.50 -13.13
C ASP A 26 -0.81 -18.96 -11.70
N ALA A 27 -1.85 -18.20 -11.31
CA ALA A 27 -1.93 -17.48 -10.04
C ALA A 27 -1.79 -18.38 -8.81
N GLU A 28 -2.11 -19.67 -8.93
CA GLU A 28 -2.05 -20.64 -7.85
C GLU A 28 -0.79 -21.50 -7.96
N PHE A 29 -0.05 -21.64 -6.85
CA PHE A 29 1.14 -22.47 -6.81
C PHE A 29 1.29 -23.18 -5.47
N ARG A 30 2.00 -24.31 -5.47
CA ARG A 30 2.34 -25.06 -4.26
C ARG A 30 3.53 -24.42 -3.56
N PHE A 31 3.48 -24.36 -2.24
CA PHE A 31 4.62 -23.96 -1.42
C PHE A 31 4.68 -24.81 -0.15
N ASP A 32 5.87 -24.86 0.45
CA ASP A 32 6.09 -25.54 1.72
C ASP A 32 5.85 -24.57 2.89
N PRO A 33 4.83 -24.80 3.75
CA PRO A 33 4.58 -23.95 4.91
C PRO A 33 5.66 -24.05 6.00
N GLU A 34 6.57 -25.01 5.93
CA GLU A 34 7.73 -25.16 6.81
C GLU A 34 9.05 -24.74 6.13
N GLY A 35 8.97 -24.32 4.86
CA GLY A 35 10.12 -23.85 4.07
C GLY A 35 10.55 -22.43 4.40
N SER A 36 11.16 -21.73 3.45
CA SER A 36 11.60 -20.33 3.65
C SER A 36 10.55 -19.33 3.15
N PHE A 37 10.49 -18.15 3.77
CA PHE A 37 9.71 -17.04 3.21
C PHE A 37 10.28 -16.57 1.88
N GLY A 38 11.61 -16.62 1.72
CA GLY A 38 12.29 -16.30 0.46
C GLY A 38 11.76 -17.10 -0.73
N ASP A 39 11.53 -18.40 -0.57
CA ASP A 39 11.00 -19.26 -1.64
C ASP A 39 9.53 -18.93 -1.97
N LEU A 40 8.71 -18.69 -0.94
CA LEU A 40 7.33 -18.25 -1.12
C LEU A 40 7.29 -16.91 -1.86
N TYR A 41 8.13 -15.96 -1.43
CA TYR A 41 8.23 -14.63 -2.00
C TYR A 41 8.68 -14.69 -3.45
N ALA A 42 9.76 -15.41 -3.77
CA ALA A 42 10.29 -15.52 -5.12
C ALA A 42 9.27 -16.07 -6.12
N ARG A 43 8.52 -17.13 -5.74
CA ARG A 43 7.46 -17.70 -6.59
C ARG A 43 6.27 -16.77 -6.80
N ALA A 44 5.90 -16.00 -5.78
CA ALA A 44 4.87 -14.99 -5.92
C ALA A 44 5.37 -13.82 -6.79
N GLU A 45 6.61 -13.38 -6.57
CA GLU A 45 7.25 -12.26 -7.27
C GLU A 45 7.34 -12.51 -8.76
N GLU A 46 7.79 -13.69 -9.17
CA GLU A 46 7.83 -14.12 -10.58
C GLU A 46 6.48 -13.90 -11.29
N ARG A 47 5.39 -14.34 -10.65
CA ARG A 47 4.01 -14.18 -11.18
C ARG A 47 3.54 -12.74 -11.19
N ILE A 48 3.90 -11.97 -10.16
CA ILE A 48 3.54 -10.54 -10.07
C ILE A 48 4.23 -9.75 -11.18
N VAL A 49 5.53 -9.97 -11.35
CA VAL A 49 6.34 -9.30 -12.38
C VAL A 49 5.82 -9.66 -13.77
N ALA A 50 5.56 -10.94 -14.05
CA ALA A 50 4.97 -11.37 -15.31
C ALA A 50 3.59 -10.72 -15.57
N ALA A 51 2.71 -10.71 -14.56
CA ALA A 51 1.38 -10.12 -14.68
C ALA A 51 1.41 -8.60 -14.92
N LEU A 52 2.31 -7.88 -14.24
CA LEU A 52 2.49 -6.44 -14.44
C LEU A 52 3.12 -6.12 -15.80
N ALA A 53 4.05 -6.95 -16.29
CA ALA A 53 4.65 -6.79 -17.60
C ALA A 53 3.63 -7.02 -18.74
N ALA A 54 2.72 -7.98 -18.56
CA ALA A 54 1.63 -8.26 -19.50
C ALA A 54 0.45 -7.27 -19.39
N PHE A 55 0.44 -6.39 -18.38
CA PHE A 55 -0.66 -5.45 -18.19
C PHE A 55 -0.58 -4.31 -19.21
N TYR A 56 -1.71 -4.01 -19.85
CA TYR A 56 -1.79 -3.03 -20.95
C TYR A 56 -1.44 -1.58 -20.58
N ILE A 57 -1.30 -1.25 -19.29
CA ILE A 57 -0.86 0.05 -18.80
C ILE A 57 0.47 -0.12 -18.08
N ARG A 58 1.43 0.75 -18.35
CA ARG A 58 2.70 0.77 -17.61
C ARG A 58 2.46 1.07 -16.13
N THR A 59 3.03 0.25 -15.26
CA THR A 59 2.86 0.35 -13.81
C THR A 59 4.18 0.49 -13.08
N LEU A 60 4.16 1.22 -11.98
CA LEU A 60 5.23 1.28 -10.99
C LEU A 60 4.81 0.52 -9.74
N ARG A 61 5.72 -0.30 -9.21
CA ARG A 61 5.53 -0.98 -7.93
C ARG A 61 6.50 -0.40 -6.91
N HIS A 62 6.03 0.60 -6.16
CA HIS A 62 6.81 1.20 -5.07
C HIS A 62 6.85 0.32 -3.82
N ASP A 63 5.81 -0.50 -3.63
CA ASP A 63 5.64 -1.39 -2.50
C ASP A 63 5.88 -2.83 -2.96
N THR A 64 6.98 -3.41 -2.51
CA THR A 64 7.35 -4.78 -2.85
C THR A 64 6.75 -5.80 -1.88
N ASN A 65 6.04 -5.37 -0.83
CA ASN A 65 5.48 -6.30 0.15
C ASN A 65 4.43 -7.23 -0.47
N LEU A 66 4.35 -8.44 0.08
CA LEU A 66 3.25 -9.37 -0.13
C LEU A 66 2.31 -9.28 1.05
N TYR A 67 1.03 -9.01 0.78
CA TYR A 67 0.01 -8.94 1.81
C TYR A 67 -0.78 -10.23 1.85
N ALA A 68 -0.96 -10.79 3.04
CA ALA A 68 -1.84 -11.93 3.25
C ALA A 68 -3.14 -11.50 3.91
N LYS A 69 -4.20 -12.24 3.60
CA LYS A 69 -5.50 -12.10 4.25
C LYS A 69 -5.62 -13.12 5.39
N PRO A 70 -5.53 -12.71 6.67
CA PRO A 70 -5.49 -13.66 7.80
C PRO A 70 -6.82 -14.39 8.01
N SER A 71 -7.93 -13.78 7.60
CA SER A 71 -9.28 -14.35 7.69
C SER A 71 -10.13 -13.96 6.47
N GLN A 72 -11.03 -14.84 6.02
CA GLN A 72 -11.84 -14.57 4.81
C GLN A 72 -12.76 -13.35 4.91
N GLY A 73 -13.10 -12.88 6.12
CA GLY A 73 -13.88 -11.67 6.34
C GLY A 73 -13.04 -10.39 6.44
N ALA A 74 -11.71 -10.51 6.49
CA ALA A 74 -10.84 -9.35 6.63
C ALA A 74 -10.96 -8.42 5.40
N THR A 75 -11.32 -7.18 5.67
CA THR A 75 -11.23 -6.08 4.69
C THR A 75 -9.76 -5.81 4.38
N GLN A 76 -9.50 -5.02 3.33
CA GLN A 76 -8.13 -4.67 2.92
C GLN A 76 -7.32 -4.01 4.05
N GLN A 77 -7.98 -3.31 4.98
CA GLN A 77 -7.34 -2.73 6.17
C GLN A 77 -6.83 -3.78 7.16
N GLY A 78 -7.42 -4.97 7.17
CA GLY A 78 -7.00 -6.10 8.01
C GLY A 78 -6.01 -7.04 7.33
N TRP A 79 -5.51 -6.69 6.14
CA TRP A 79 -4.47 -7.47 5.47
C TRP A 79 -3.10 -7.16 6.09
N VAL A 80 -2.27 -8.19 6.19
CA VAL A 80 -0.99 -8.11 6.91
C VAL A 80 0.15 -8.28 5.91
N ALA A 81 1.12 -7.36 5.93
CA ALA A 81 2.35 -7.52 5.15
C ALA A 81 3.15 -8.71 5.71
N LEU A 82 3.49 -9.65 4.84
CA LEU A 82 4.32 -10.80 5.17
C LEU A 82 5.78 -10.40 5.27
N THR A 83 6.44 -10.90 6.30
CA THR A 83 7.87 -10.78 6.54
C THR A 83 8.43 -12.15 6.93
N GLU A 84 9.76 -12.30 6.86
CA GLU A 84 10.46 -13.49 7.36
C GLU A 84 10.06 -13.82 8.81
N SER A 85 9.83 -12.81 9.63
CA SER A 85 9.50 -12.96 11.06
C SER A 85 8.04 -13.31 11.35
N ASN A 86 7.10 -13.07 10.43
CA ASN A 86 5.66 -13.21 10.72
C ASN A 86 4.91 -14.23 9.84
N TRP A 87 5.47 -14.64 8.70
CA TRP A 87 4.71 -15.37 7.69
C TRP A 87 4.20 -16.72 8.18
N THR A 88 5.01 -17.48 8.93
CA THR A 88 4.60 -18.77 9.51
C THR A 88 3.42 -18.63 10.47
N ALA A 89 3.41 -17.58 11.30
CA ALA A 89 2.31 -17.29 12.22
C ALA A 89 1.01 -16.93 11.46
N ILE A 90 1.13 -16.21 10.35
CA ILE A 90 -0.01 -15.90 9.48
C ILE A 90 -0.52 -17.17 8.79
N VAL A 91 0.36 -18.02 8.26
CA VAL A 91 -0.02 -19.32 7.68
C VAL A 91 -0.74 -20.19 8.71
N ALA A 92 -0.24 -20.26 9.95
CA ALA A 92 -0.89 -20.99 11.03
C ALA A 92 -2.29 -20.43 11.38
N THR A 93 -2.44 -19.11 11.37
CA THR A 93 -3.73 -18.43 11.56
C THR A 93 -4.72 -18.78 10.44
N VAL A 94 -4.28 -18.71 9.18
CA VAL A 94 -5.09 -19.06 8.00
C VAL A 94 -5.47 -20.54 8.04
N ARG A 95 -4.55 -21.43 8.41
CA ARG A 95 -4.80 -22.88 8.59
C ARG A 95 -5.86 -23.13 9.68
N THR A 96 -5.74 -22.48 10.83
CA THR A 96 -6.70 -22.61 11.93
C THR A 96 -8.09 -22.15 11.50
N ASN A 97 -8.15 -21.00 10.81
CA ASN A 97 -9.40 -20.46 10.26
C ASN A 97 -10.02 -21.35 9.19
N PHE A 98 -9.19 -22.04 8.40
CA PHE A 98 -9.64 -23.01 7.41
C PHE A 98 -10.22 -24.27 8.07
N GLN A 99 -9.50 -24.86 9.04
CA GLN A 99 -9.93 -26.07 9.76
C GLN A 99 -11.27 -25.88 10.49
N ARG A 100 -11.50 -24.71 11.09
CA ARG A 100 -12.77 -24.37 11.75
C ARG A 100 -13.97 -24.40 10.81
N ARG A 101 -13.77 -24.27 9.49
CA ARG A 101 -14.87 -24.17 8.52
C ARG A 101 -15.46 -25.52 8.14
N ARG A 102 -14.81 -26.65 8.47
CA ARG A 102 -15.25 -28.08 8.36
C ARG A 102 -15.96 -28.57 7.08
N LYS A 103 -16.35 -27.72 6.13
CA LYS A 103 -17.18 -28.04 4.95
C LYS A 103 -16.48 -27.85 3.59
N ASN A 104 -15.23 -27.36 3.56
CA ASN A 104 -14.46 -27.25 2.31
C ASN A 104 -13.41 -28.36 2.23
N PRO A 105 -13.60 -29.38 1.36
CA PRO A 105 -12.63 -30.46 1.17
C PRO A 105 -11.41 -30.05 0.32
N GLY A 106 -11.39 -28.81 -0.19
CA GLY A 106 -10.30 -28.30 -1.03
C GLY A 106 -8.98 -28.07 -0.27
N PRO A 107 -7.88 -27.82 -0.99
CA PRO A 107 -6.60 -27.49 -0.37
C PRO A 107 -6.69 -26.18 0.42
N LEU A 108 -5.82 -26.04 1.43
CA LEU A 108 -5.62 -24.76 2.11
C LEU A 108 -5.03 -23.78 1.10
N CYS A 109 -5.67 -22.62 0.90
CA CYS A 109 -5.19 -21.59 -0.01
C CYS A 109 -4.88 -20.30 0.76
N LEU A 110 -3.61 -19.89 0.73
CA LEU A 110 -3.13 -18.60 1.23
C LEU A 110 -3.31 -17.54 0.14
N GLU A 111 -4.23 -16.59 0.33
CA GLU A 111 -4.40 -15.47 -0.58
C GLU A 111 -3.31 -14.41 -0.35
N LEU A 112 -2.52 -14.16 -1.39
CA LEU A 112 -1.43 -13.19 -1.44
C LEU A 112 -1.81 -12.02 -2.35
N PHE A 113 -1.55 -10.80 -1.89
CA PHE A 113 -1.87 -9.58 -2.60
C PHE A 113 -0.63 -8.71 -2.80
N SER A 114 -0.48 -8.17 -4.01
CA SER A 114 0.52 -7.15 -4.33
C SER A 114 -0.16 -5.92 -4.93
N PHE A 115 0.47 -4.76 -4.73
CA PHE A 115 -0.06 -3.47 -5.16
C PHE A 115 0.90 -2.77 -6.11
N ALA A 116 0.36 -2.29 -7.23
CA ALA A 116 1.08 -1.45 -8.17
C ALA A 116 0.26 -0.20 -8.49
N VAL A 117 0.93 0.89 -8.87
CA VAL A 117 0.26 2.12 -9.33
C VAL A 117 0.49 2.32 -10.81
N ARG A 118 -0.47 2.95 -11.50
CA ARG A 118 -0.26 3.34 -12.89
C ARG A 118 0.84 4.39 -12.96
N GLU A 119 1.75 4.22 -13.90
CA GLU A 119 2.72 5.24 -14.24
C GLU A 119 1.98 6.33 -15.03
N ASN A 120 1.49 7.36 -14.34
CA ASN A 120 0.87 8.49 -15.01
C ASN A 120 1.98 9.33 -15.66
N GLN A 121 2.16 9.20 -16.98
CA GLN A 121 3.11 10.01 -17.75
C GLN A 121 2.82 11.53 -17.63
N ALA A 122 1.59 11.92 -17.26
CA ALA A 122 1.20 13.32 -17.01
C ALA A 122 1.36 13.79 -15.54
N GLY A 123 1.78 12.91 -14.63
CA GLY A 123 1.76 13.16 -13.18
C GLY A 123 3.05 13.72 -12.58
N ASP A 124 4.20 13.57 -13.24
CA ASP A 124 5.50 13.85 -12.63
C ASP A 124 5.78 15.36 -12.50
N ALA A 125 5.38 16.15 -13.51
CA ALA A 125 5.46 17.61 -13.46
C ALA A 125 4.54 18.20 -12.36
N THR A 126 3.30 17.70 -12.26
CA THR A 126 2.32 18.19 -11.29
C THR A 126 2.69 17.80 -9.86
N ARG A 127 3.19 16.57 -9.66
CA ARG A 127 3.59 16.06 -8.33
C ARG A 127 4.85 16.75 -7.81
N ARG A 128 5.84 17.01 -8.69
CA ARG A 128 7.02 17.83 -8.35
C ARG A 128 6.62 19.26 -7.99
N ARG A 129 5.69 19.85 -8.74
CA ARG A 129 5.15 21.19 -8.45
C ARG A 129 4.40 21.24 -7.12
N THR A 130 3.58 20.22 -6.79
CA THR A 130 2.90 20.14 -5.49
C THR A 130 3.88 19.93 -4.34
N ARG A 131 4.91 19.08 -4.51
CA ARG A 131 5.95 18.87 -3.50
C ARG A 131 6.72 20.17 -3.19
N ASN A 132 7.11 20.91 -4.23
CA ASN A 132 7.76 22.22 -4.05
C ASN A 132 6.85 23.23 -3.35
N ARG A 133 5.53 23.21 -3.62
CA ARG A 133 4.57 24.10 -2.96
C ARG A 133 4.32 23.77 -1.49
N ILE A 134 4.35 22.48 -1.13
CA ILE A 134 4.22 22.04 0.28
C ILE A 134 5.49 22.41 1.05
N GLN A 135 6.67 22.21 0.47
CA GLN A 135 7.93 22.62 1.07
C GLN A 135 7.98 24.14 1.32
N GLN A 136 7.61 24.93 0.30
CA GLN A 136 7.53 26.38 0.45
C GLN A 136 6.50 26.81 1.50
N ALA A 137 5.36 26.14 1.58
CA ALA A 137 4.34 26.44 2.58
C ALA A 137 4.83 26.14 4.02
N ALA A 138 5.65 25.10 4.19
CA ALA A 138 6.26 24.80 5.48
C ALA A 138 7.27 25.88 5.90
N GLU A 139 8.13 26.33 4.98
CA GLU A 139 9.10 27.40 5.21
C GLU A 139 8.42 28.73 5.57
N ASP A 140 7.38 29.12 4.81
CA ASP A 140 6.57 30.31 5.08
C ASP A 140 5.88 30.25 6.47
N ILE A 141 5.42 29.07 6.88
CA ILE A 141 4.79 28.86 8.19
C ILE A 141 5.82 28.94 9.32
N ASP A 142 7.02 28.39 9.13
CA ASP A 142 8.10 28.47 10.12
C ASP A 142 8.57 29.91 10.32
N GLU A 143 8.71 30.69 9.25
CA GLU A 143 9.01 32.12 9.33
C GLU A 143 7.92 32.89 10.10
N PHE A 144 6.65 32.64 9.78
CA PHE A 144 5.52 33.28 10.47
C PHE A 144 5.42 32.94 11.96
N LEU A 145 5.73 31.69 12.35
CA LEU A 145 5.72 31.26 13.74
C LEU A 145 6.94 31.80 14.51
N ALA A 146 8.10 31.92 13.85
CA ALA A 146 9.28 32.54 14.44
C ALA A 146 9.04 34.01 14.80
N GLU A 147 8.28 34.75 13.96
CA GLU A 147 7.88 36.13 14.25
C GLU A 147 6.78 36.25 15.32
N ARG A 148 6.08 35.16 15.67
CA ARG A 148 4.91 35.16 16.56
C ARG A 148 5.01 34.09 17.65
N PRO A 149 5.89 34.26 18.65
CA PRO A 149 6.14 33.27 19.70
C PRO A 149 4.92 32.99 20.60
N LYS A 150 3.87 33.81 20.54
CA LYS A 150 2.59 33.59 21.24
C LYS A 150 1.64 32.64 20.51
N VAL A 151 1.92 32.29 19.26
CA VAL A 151 1.09 31.39 18.44
C VAL A 151 1.71 30.00 18.48
N GLN A 152 1.00 29.05 19.09
CA GLN A 152 1.40 27.64 19.10
C GLN A 152 0.45 26.86 18.22
N VAL A 153 0.99 26.11 17.26
CA VAL A 153 0.21 25.28 16.33
C VAL A 153 0.58 23.83 16.55
N GLY A 154 -0.41 23.01 16.91
CA GLY A 154 -0.22 21.56 17.03
C GLY A 154 0.11 20.90 15.68
N VAL A 155 0.82 19.77 15.71
CA VAL A 155 1.33 19.06 14.52
C VAL A 155 0.25 18.76 13.47
N ILE A 156 -0.97 18.41 13.92
CA ILE A 156 -2.11 18.11 13.05
C ILE A 156 -2.64 19.37 12.36
N ALA A 157 -2.78 20.47 13.11
CA ALA A 157 -3.22 21.77 12.58
C ALA A 157 -2.17 22.34 11.60
N ARG A 158 -0.88 22.14 11.90
CA ARG A 158 0.23 22.53 11.03
C ARG A 158 0.21 21.79 9.70
N THR A 159 0.06 20.46 9.72
CA THR A 159 -0.02 19.65 8.50
C THR A 159 -1.21 20.06 7.63
N HIS A 160 -2.37 20.34 8.24
CA HIS A 160 -3.55 20.83 7.54
C HIS A 160 -3.32 22.24 6.94
N TRP A 161 -2.62 23.10 7.68
CA TRP A 161 -2.30 24.45 7.23
C TRP A 161 -1.31 24.45 6.05
N GLU A 162 -0.23 23.66 6.12
CA GLU A 162 0.71 23.45 5.01
C GLU A 162 -0.01 22.96 3.74
N MET A 163 -0.94 22.01 3.87
CA MET A 163 -1.73 21.52 2.74
C MET A 163 -2.69 22.57 2.17
N THR A 164 -3.27 23.42 3.01
CA THR A 164 -4.17 24.50 2.60
C THR A 164 -3.40 25.65 1.95
N GLN A 165 -2.24 26.01 2.52
CA GLN A 165 -1.33 27.02 1.98
C GLN A 165 -0.73 26.60 0.64
N ALA A 166 -0.28 25.34 0.52
CA ALA A 166 0.23 24.80 -0.73
C ALA A 166 -0.79 24.82 -1.89
N ARG A 167 -2.08 25.02 -1.61
CA ARG A 167 -3.16 25.11 -2.61
C ARG A 167 -3.46 26.55 -3.03
N GLN A 168 -3.08 27.57 -2.27
CA GLN A 168 -3.39 28.97 -2.60
C GLN A 168 -2.59 29.49 -3.81
N PRO A 169 -3.20 30.28 -4.71
CA PRO A 169 -2.54 30.88 -5.87
C PRO A 169 -1.54 31.98 -5.46
N ALA A 170 -0.50 32.21 -6.28
CA ALA A 170 0.69 33.01 -5.96
C ALA A 170 0.50 34.56 -5.97
N THR A 171 -0.66 35.05 -5.55
CA THR A 171 -0.94 36.50 -5.36
C THR A 171 -0.73 36.87 -3.88
N PRO A 172 -0.55 38.16 -3.50
CA PRO A 172 0.21 38.52 -2.29
C PRO A 172 -0.35 37.86 -1.03
N ARG A 173 0.52 37.07 -0.40
CA ARG A 173 0.25 36.13 0.69
C ARG A 173 -0.14 36.89 1.95
N ARG A 174 -1.28 36.53 2.55
CA ARG A 174 -1.58 36.84 3.96
C ARG A 174 -1.70 35.53 4.72
N LEU A 175 -0.67 35.20 5.50
CA LEU A 175 -0.69 34.07 6.42
C LEU A 175 -1.59 34.41 7.61
N VAL A 176 -2.56 33.55 7.87
CA VAL A 176 -3.46 33.61 9.02
C VAL A 176 -3.38 32.26 9.71
N ALA A 177 -3.08 32.26 11.01
CA ALA A 177 -3.03 31.05 11.81
C ALA A 177 -4.42 30.38 11.82
N PRO A 178 -4.50 29.05 11.67
CA PRO A 178 -5.74 28.34 11.87
C PRO A 178 -6.18 28.50 13.34
N LEU A 179 -7.47 28.75 13.54
CA LEU A 179 -8.11 28.75 14.87
C LEU A 179 -8.16 27.32 15.43
#